data_AF-A0A0D2H0K2-F1
#
_entry.id   AF-A0A0D2H0K2-F1
#
_cell.length_a   1.000
_cell.length_b   1.000
_cell.length_c   1.000
_cell.angle_alpha   90.00
_cell.angle_beta   90.00
_cell.angle_gamma   90.00
#
_symmetry.space_group_name_H-M   'P 1'
#
loop_
_entity.id
_entity.type
_entity.pdbx_description
1 polymer ?
#
loop_
_entity_poly.entity_id
_entity_poly.type
_entity_poly.pdbx_seq_one_letter_code
_entity_poly.pdbx_strand_id
1 'polypeptide(L)'
;MICTGAYEPSWTLELSGIGDPQVLQAAGLDCTVANKLVGANLQDHYAMAISFELVSGRFSVNAVLAPEVIKPFMELYQKAGTGPLAGPPSGIGYLNYAVLVSPEQLQTTLYAAASTQGIETPLNEAQQRQNLQFQCYWPC
;
A
#
# COMPACT_ATOMS: atom_id res chain seq x y z
N MET A 1 -16.37 17.97 1.13
CA MET A 1 -15.85 16.62 1.48
C MET A 1 -15.17 16.08 0.23
N ILE A 2 -13.92 15.62 0.32
CA ILE A 2 -13.14 15.07 -0.81
C ILE A 2 -12.85 13.60 -0.49
N CYS A 3 -13.18 12.68 -1.40
CA CYS A 3 -13.09 11.22 -1.19
C CYS A 3 -12.51 10.50 -2.42
N THR A 4 -11.44 11.04 -3.01
CA THR A 4 -10.88 10.54 -4.29
C THR A 4 -9.77 9.49 -4.13
N GLY A 5 -9.47 9.04 -2.90
CA GLY A 5 -8.40 8.05 -2.62
C GLY A 5 -7.24 8.68 -1.87
N ALA A 6 -6.05 8.07 -1.85
CA ALA A 6 -4.86 8.68 -1.23
C ALA A 6 -4.02 9.52 -2.23
N TYR A 7 -4.12 9.22 -3.52
CA TYR A 7 -3.36 9.87 -4.60
C TYR A 7 -4.08 11.10 -5.15
N GLU A 8 -5.33 10.94 -5.56
CA GLU A 8 -6.10 11.98 -6.24
C GLU A 8 -6.44 13.22 -5.39
N PRO A 9 -6.57 13.17 -4.04
CA PRO A 9 -6.87 14.38 -3.29
C PRO A 9 -5.75 15.41 -3.32
N SER A 10 -4.47 15.00 -3.36
CA SER A 10 -3.37 15.97 -3.43
C SER A 10 -3.45 16.76 -4.74
N TRP A 11 -3.65 16.06 -5.85
CA TRP A 11 -3.87 16.65 -7.16
C TRP A 11 -5.12 17.56 -7.18
N THR A 12 -6.23 17.09 -6.61
CA THR A 12 -7.49 17.85 -6.58
C THR A 12 -7.32 19.17 -5.81
N LEU A 13 -6.61 19.12 -4.67
CA LEU A 13 -6.30 20.29 -3.87
C LEU A 13 -5.35 21.24 -4.62
N GLU A 14 -4.29 20.71 -5.22
CA GLU A 14 -3.30 21.50 -5.96
C GLU A 14 -3.93 22.21 -7.18
N LEU A 15 -4.75 21.50 -7.98
CA LEU A 15 -5.51 22.11 -9.08
C LEU A 15 -6.51 23.17 -8.60
N SER A 16 -6.95 23.11 -7.35
CA SER A 16 -7.82 24.11 -6.73
C SER A 16 -7.03 25.26 -6.09
N GLY A 17 -5.71 25.31 -6.28
CA GLY A 17 -4.82 26.33 -5.73
C GLY A 17 -4.45 26.11 -4.26
N ILE A 18 -4.57 24.89 -3.73
CA ILE A 18 -4.23 24.52 -2.35
C ILE A 18 -3.06 23.54 -2.36
N GLY A 19 -1.85 23.99 -2.02
CA GLY A 19 -0.65 23.14 -2.11
C GLY A 19 0.65 23.88 -1.86
N ASP A 20 1.79 23.28 -2.18
CA ASP A 20 3.09 23.95 -2.10
C ASP A 20 3.15 25.07 -3.15
N PRO A 21 3.35 26.34 -2.77
CA PRO A 21 3.43 27.45 -3.71
C PRO A 21 4.46 27.24 -4.83
N GLN A 22 5.58 26.56 -4.55
CA GLN A 22 6.61 26.29 -5.56
C GLN A 22 6.13 25.27 -6.61
N VAL A 23 5.42 24.24 -6.15
CA VAL A 23 4.82 23.22 -7.04
C VAL A 23 3.72 23.86 -7.89
N LEU A 24 2.83 24.64 -7.28
CA LEU A 24 1.75 25.34 -7.98
C LEU A 24 2.31 26.34 -9.02
N GLN A 25 3.31 27.14 -8.64
CA GLN A 25 3.95 28.08 -9.54
C GLN A 25 4.63 27.37 -10.72
N ALA A 26 5.32 26.25 -10.48
CA ALA A 26 5.94 25.46 -11.55
C ALA A 26 4.89 24.86 -12.51
N ALA A 27 3.69 24.58 -12.01
CA ALA A 27 2.55 24.11 -12.80
C ALA A 27 1.74 25.26 -13.47
N GLY A 28 2.09 26.53 -13.25
CA GLY A 28 1.36 27.67 -13.78
C GLY A 28 0.02 27.94 -13.09
N LEU A 29 -0.12 27.52 -11.83
CA LEU A 29 -1.33 27.67 -11.02
C LEU A 29 -1.15 28.75 -9.96
N ASP A 30 -2.23 29.49 -9.69
CA ASP A 30 -2.27 30.45 -8.59
C ASP A 30 -2.42 29.73 -7.25
N CYS A 31 -1.59 30.10 -6.27
CA CYS A 31 -1.68 29.58 -4.91
C CYS A 31 -2.71 30.39 -4.10
N THR A 32 -3.89 29.82 -3.89
CA THR A 32 -4.95 30.39 -3.03
C THR A 32 -4.69 30.10 -1.55
N VAL A 33 -4.25 28.88 -1.22
CA VAL A 33 -3.91 28.48 0.16
C VAL A 33 -2.58 27.71 0.15
N ALA A 34 -1.55 28.29 0.76
CA ALA A 34 -0.25 27.65 0.86
C ALA A 34 -0.29 26.49 1.87
N ASN A 35 0.01 25.28 1.39
CA ASN A 35 0.15 24.09 2.23
C ASN A 35 1.15 23.10 1.61
N LYS A 36 2.38 23.09 2.15
CA LYS A 36 3.47 22.23 1.67
C LYS A 36 3.31 20.74 2.01
N LEU A 37 2.32 20.39 2.82
CA LEU A 37 2.06 19.00 3.23
C LEU A 37 1.10 18.27 2.29
N VAL A 38 0.44 19.00 1.37
CA VAL A 38 -0.38 18.39 0.31
C VAL A 38 0.53 17.49 -0.53
N GLY A 39 0.19 16.21 -0.63
CA GLY A 39 0.96 15.21 -1.40
C GLY A 39 2.30 14.77 -0.80
N ALA A 40 2.78 15.40 0.27
CA ALA A 40 4.17 15.25 0.73
C ALA A 40 4.45 14.07 1.68
N ASN A 41 3.41 13.36 2.13
CA ASN A 41 3.50 12.27 3.11
C ASN A 41 2.73 11.01 2.66
N LEU A 42 2.98 10.57 1.42
CA LEU A 42 2.46 9.30 0.95
C LEU A 42 3.04 8.17 1.80
N GLN A 43 2.18 7.38 2.42
CA GLN A 43 2.55 6.20 3.20
C GLN A 43 1.94 4.97 2.53
N ASP A 44 2.72 3.91 2.45
CA ASP A 44 2.28 2.62 1.93
C ASP A 44 2.95 1.49 2.74
N HIS A 45 2.46 0.28 2.57
CA HIS A 45 3.10 -0.92 3.07
C HIS A 45 3.99 -1.52 1.99
N TYR A 46 5.29 -1.63 2.27
CA TYR A 46 6.18 -2.38 1.39
C TYR A 46 5.77 -3.85 1.34
N ALA A 47 5.42 -4.32 0.15
CA ALA A 47 5.04 -5.69 -0.09
C ALA A 47 6.18 -6.45 -0.78
N MET A 48 6.47 -7.65 -0.30
CA MET A 48 7.38 -8.59 -0.95
C MET A 48 6.66 -9.94 -1.11
N ALA A 49 6.73 -10.50 -2.32
CA ALA A 49 6.19 -11.81 -2.61
C ALA A 49 7.29 -12.88 -2.45
N ILE A 50 7.08 -13.85 -1.57
CA ILE A 50 7.90 -15.07 -1.47
C ILE A 50 7.00 -16.25 -1.83
N SER A 51 7.47 -17.10 -2.74
CA SER A 51 6.76 -18.31 -3.17
C SER A 51 7.52 -19.56 -2.78
N PHE A 52 6.78 -20.60 -2.37
CA PHE A 52 7.33 -21.91 -2.02
C PHE A 52 6.63 -22.99 -2.86
N GLU A 53 7.35 -24.05 -3.18
CA GLU A 53 6.78 -25.21 -3.85
C GLU A 53 5.95 -26.05 -2.87
N LEU A 54 4.75 -26.48 -3.29
CA LEU A 54 3.92 -27.36 -2.48
C LEU A 54 4.33 -28.82 -2.70
N VAL A 55 4.22 -29.63 -1.64
CA VAL A 55 4.34 -31.08 -1.79
C VAL A 55 3.26 -31.61 -2.74
N SER A 56 3.60 -32.62 -3.54
CA SER A 56 2.73 -33.19 -4.56
C SER A 56 1.34 -33.58 -4.02
N GLY A 57 0.30 -33.33 -4.82
CA GLY A 57 -1.09 -33.67 -4.48
C GLY A 57 -1.80 -32.68 -3.55
N ARG A 58 -1.14 -31.59 -3.13
CA ARG A 58 -1.80 -30.50 -2.39
C ARG A 58 -2.44 -29.52 -3.35
N PHE A 59 -3.61 -29.03 -2.95
CA PHE A 59 -4.31 -27.97 -3.68
C PHE A 59 -3.52 -26.65 -3.57
N SER A 60 -3.29 -26.01 -4.72
CA SER A 60 -2.75 -24.65 -4.81
C SER A 60 -3.83 -23.76 -5.41
N VAL A 61 -3.90 -22.50 -4.96
CA VAL A 61 -4.75 -21.49 -5.61
C VAL A 61 -4.39 -21.32 -7.09
N ASN A 62 -3.15 -21.61 -7.50
CA ASN A 62 -2.75 -21.57 -8.90
C ASN A 62 -3.57 -22.52 -9.80
N ALA A 63 -4.16 -23.57 -9.22
CA ALA A 63 -5.01 -24.51 -9.96
C ALA A 63 -6.33 -23.88 -10.45
N VAL A 64 -6.75 -22.74 -9.91
CA VAL A 64 -7.99 -22.05 -10.35
C VAL A 64 -7.90 -21.51 -11.78
N LEU A 65 -6.71 -21.44 -12.36
CA LEU A 65 -6.52 -21.10 -13.77
C LEU A 65 -7.14 -22.16 -14.71
N ALA A 66 -7.31 -23.40 -14.22
CA ALA A 66 -7.86 -24.49 -14.99
C ALA A 66 -9.41 -24.45 -15.00
N PRO A 67 -10.07 -24.46 -16.17
CA PRO A 67 -11.54 -24.37 -16.27
C PRO A 67 -12.30 -25.43 -15.46
N GLU A 68 -11.77 -26.63 -15.37
CA GLU A 68 -12.33 -27.75 -14.61
C GLU A 68 -12.33 -27.53 -13.10
N VAL A 69 -11.48 -26.64 -12.59
CA VAL A 69 -11.42 -26.26 -11.16
C VAL A 69 -12.32 -25.07 -10.89
N ILE A 70 -12.27 -24.02 -11.71
CA ILE A 70 -13.02 -22.78 -11.42
C ILE A 70 -14.53 -22.92 -11.68
N LYS A 71 -14.96 -23.73 -12.67
CA LYS A 71 -16.39 -23.87 -13.01
C LYS A 71 -17.22 -24.41 -11.83
N PRO A 72 -16.85 -25.53 -11.17
CA PRO A 72 -17.61 -25.99 -9.99
C PRO A 72 -17.62 -24.98 -8.84
N PHE A 73 -16.54 -24.22 -8.65
CA PHE A 73 -16.48 -23.19 -7.60
C PHE A 73 -17.44 -22.04 -7.88
N MET A 74 -17.52 -21.60 -9.14
CA MET A 74 -18.48 -20.58 -9.59
C MET A 74 -19.92 -21.07 -9.43
N GLU A 75 -20.23 -22.31 -9.83
CA GLU A 75 -21.57 -22.89 -9.68
C GLU A 75 -21.99 -22.97 -8.21
N LEU A 76 -21.10 -23.44 -7.32
CA LEU A 76 -21.36 -23.51 -5.89
C LEU A 76 -21.61 -22.12 -5.29
N TYR A 77 -20.79 -21.13 -5.67
CA TYR A 77 -20.95 -19.76 -5.22
C TYR A 77 -22.27 -19.14 -5.70
N GLN A 78 -22.63 -19.31 -6.98
CA GLN A 78 -23.87 -18.81 -7.54
C GLN A 78 -25.11 -19.44 -6.89
N LYS A 79 -25.06 -20.74 -6.60
CA LYS A 79 -26.22 -21.48 -6.06
C LYS A 79 -26.42 -21.26 -4.56
N ALA A 80 -25.33 -21.21 -3.79
CA ALA A 80 -25.39 -21.27 -2.33
C ALA A 80 -24.72 -20.08 -1.64
N GLY A 81 -23.99 -19.22 -2.34
CA GLY A 81 -23.19 -18.15 -1.74
C GLY A 81 -22.05 -18.69 -0.86
N THR A 82 -21.63 -19.95 -1.07
CA THR A 82 -20.61 -20.64 -0.26
C THR A 82 -19.47 -21.14 -1.13
N GLY A 83 -18.46 -21.72 -0.50
CA GLY A 83 -17.32 -22.35 -1.18
C GLY A 83 -16.10 -21.43 -1.30
N PRO A 84 -15.07 -21.86 -2.05
CA PRO A 84 -13.78 -21.17 -2.10
C PRO A 84 -13.82 -19.72 -2.58
N LEU A 85 -14.85 -19.34 -3.36
CA LEU A 85 -15.02 -17.96 -3.86
C LEU A 85 -15.78 -17.05 -2.88
N ALA A 86 -16.34 -17.60 -1.80
CA ALA A 86 -17.06 -16.83 -0.77
C ALA A 86 -16.13 -16.27 0.31
N GLY A 87 -14.81 -16.44 0.18
CA GLY A 87 -13.82 -15.96 1.14
C GLY A 87 -12.52 -15.53 0.45
N PRO A 88 -11.63 -14.85 1.19
CA PRO A 88 -10.32 -14.47 0.65
C PRO A 88 -9.50 -15.73 0.31
N PRO A 89 -8.71 -15.72 -0.77
CA PRO A 89 -7.85 -16.84 -1.15
C PRO A 89 -6.63 -16.99 -0.23
N SER A 90 -6.43 -16.08 0.72
CA SER A 90 -5.29 -16.01 1.61
C SER A 90 -5.71 -15.76 3.07
N GLY A 91 -4.89 -16.26 3.99
CA GLY A 91 -4.92 -15.83 5.39
C GLY A 91 -3.91 -14.69 5.59
N ILE A 92 -4.21 -13.78 6.52
CA ILE A 92 -3.28 -12.73 6.96
C ILE A 92 -2.72 -13.15 8.32
N GLY A 93 -1.40 -13.09 8.46
CA GLY A 93 -0.70 -13.30 9.73
C GLY A 93 0.27 -12.16 9.99
N TYR A 94 0.46 -11.81 11.26
CA TYR A 94 1.40 -10.79 11.69
C TYR A 94 2.53 -11.45 12.49
N LEU A 95 3.77 -11.04 12.22
CA LEU A 95 4.91 -11.41 13.04
C LEU A 95 5.20 -10.28 14.03
N ASN A 96 5.50 -10.64 15.28
CA ASN A 96 5.92 -9.67 16.26
C ASN A 96 7.34 -9.21 15.92
N TYR A 97 7.52 -7.93 15.60
CA TYR A 97 8.82 -7.36 15.29
C TYR A 97 9.88 -7.65 16.37
N ALA A 98 9.48 -7.63 17.65
CA ALA A 98 10.38 -7.92 18.76
C ALA A 98 10.97 -9.35 18.75
N VAL A 99 10.35 -10.30 18.04
CA VAL A 99 10.91 -11.66 17.90
C VAL A 99 11.85 -11.80 16.71
N LEU A 100 11.89 -10.80 15.82
CA LEU A 100 12.67 -10.82 14.58
C LEU A 100 13.99 -10.04 14.68
N VAL A 101 14.14 -9.17 15.67
CA VAL A 101 15.30 -8.29 15.82
C VAL A 101 15.97 -8.42 17.19
N SER A 102 17.20 -7.89 17.30
CA SER A 102 17.89 -7.86 18.60
C SER A 102 17.21 -6.86 19.57
N PRO A 103 17.37 -7.03 20.90
CA PRO A 103 16.86 -6.07 21.88
C PRO A 103 17.39 -4.65 21.66
N GLU A 104 18.64 -4.51 21.21
CA GLU A 104 19.24 -3.22 20.88
C GLU A 104 18.52 -2.57 19.69
N GLN A 105 18.33 -3.29 18.59
CA GLN A 105 17.61 -2.80 17.41
C GLN A 105 16.16 -2.43 17.74
N LEU A 106 15.50 -3.22 18.59
CA LEU A 106 14.16 -2.92 19.07
C LEU A 106 14.13 -1.59 19.83
N GLN A 107 15.05 -1.38 20.78
CA GLN A 107 15.14 -0.13 21.54
C GLN A 107 15.45 1.07 20.64
N THR A 108 16.37 0.93 19.68
CA THR A 108 16.65 1.98 18.69
C THR A 108 15.39 2.33 17.89
N THR A 109 14.64 1.33 17.45
CA THR A 109 13.39 1.53 16.69
C THR A 109 12.34 2.26 17.54
N LEU A 110 12.16 1.85 18.80
CA LEU A 110 11.23 2.49 19.73
C LEU A 110 11.62 3.94 20.03
N TYR A 111 12.91 4.21 20.26
CA TYR A 111 13.41 5.56 20.45
C TYR A 111 13.17 6.44 19.22
N ALA A 112 13.47 5.94 18.03
CA ALA A 112 13.23 6.65 16.78
C ALA A 112 11.74 6.99 16.60
N ALA A 113 10.84 6.03 16.85
CA ALA A 113 9.40 6.26 16.80
C ALA A 113 8.94 7.33 17.81
N ALA A 114 9.44 7.29 19.04
CA ALA A 114 9.11 8.30 20.05
C ALA A 114 9.64 9.71 19.68
N SER A 115 10.85 9.78 19.10
CA SER A 115 11.48 11.04 18.71
C SER A 115 10.84 11.76 17.52
N THR A 116 9.99 11.06 16.75
CA THR A 116 9.32 11.63 15.56
C THR A 116 7.90 12.12 15.85
N GLN A 117 7.45 12.01 17.10
CA GLN A 117 6.11 12.41 17.49
C GLN A 117 5.93 13.93 17.35
N GLY A 118 4.91 14.35 16.59
CA GLY A 118 4.59 15.76 16.38
C GLY A 118 5.47 16.49 15.35
N ILE A 119 6.36 15.78 14.64
CA ILE A 119 7.13 16.36 13.54
C ILE A 119 6.29 16.35 12.26
N GLU A 120 5.86 17.53 11.80
CA GLU A 120 5.18 17.71 10.53
C GLU A 120 6.17 18.21 9.47
N THR A 121 6.91 17.29 8.88
CA THR A 121 7.84 17.58 7.77
C THR A 121 7.52 16.70 6.57
N PRO A 122 7.63 17.22 5.33
CA PRO A 122 7.64 16.39 4.14
C PRO A 122 8.61 15.22 4.26
N LEU A 123 8.25 14.08 3.68
CA LEU A 123 9.20 12.99 3.49
C LEU A 123 10.41 13.50 2.70
N ASN A 124 11.61 13.08 3.08
CA ASN A 124 12.80 13.40 2.31
C ASN A 124 12.75 12.71 0.93
N GLU A 125 13.54 13.19 -0.02
CA GLU A 125 13.53 12.62 -1.38
C GLU A 125 13.84 11.12 -1.42
N ALA A 126 14.68 10.61 -0.51
CA ALA A 126 15.01 9.19 -0.47
C ALA A 126 13.80 8.35 -0.04
N GLN A 127 13.05 8.82 0.95
CA GLN A 127 11.79 8.21 1.40
C GLN A 127 10.73 8.27 0.31
N GLN A 128 10.59 9.42 -0.36
CA GLN A 128 9.66 9.57 -1.50
C GLN A 128 10.03 8.62 -2.64
N ARG A 129 11.32 8.53 -3.02
CA ARG A 129 11.78 7.59 -4.05
C ARG A 129 11.51 6.14 -3.69
N GLN A 130 11.71 5.76 -2.43
CA GLN A 130 11.44 4.40 -1.97
C GLN A 130 9.95 4.04 -2.12
N ASN A 131 9.05 4.99 -1.85
CA ASN A 131 7.60 4.80 -2.04
C ASN A 131 7.22 4.69 -3.52
N LEU A 132 7.90 5.44 -4.41
CA LEU A 132 7.61 5.47 -5.85
C LEU A 132 8.21 4.27 -6.61
N GLN A 133 9.34 3.71 -6.17
CA GLN A 133 10.07 2.65 -6.88
C GLN A 133 9.29 1.33 -7.01
N PHE A 134 8.37 1.03 -6.08
CA PHE A 134 7.56 -0.19 -6.16
C PHE A 134 6.51 -0.18 -7.29
N GLN A 135 6.16 1.00 -7.82
CA GLN A 135 5.17 1.11 -8.90
C GLN A 135 5.74 0.79 -10.29
N CYS A 136 7.04 1.02 -10.52
CA CYS A 136 7.65 0.83 -11.86
C CYS A 136 7.99 -0.62 -12.20
N TYR A 137 7.86 -1.56 -11.26
CA TYR A 137 8.20 -2.99 -11.47
C TYR A 137 7.01 -3.86 -11.89
N TRP A 138 5.81 -3.31 -12.00
CA TRP A 138 4.68 -4.00 -12.61
C TRP A 138 4.56 -3.57 -14.07
N PRO A 139 5.00 -4.38 -15.05
CA PRO A 139 4.68 -4.09 -16.44
C PRO A 139 3.15 -4.15 -16.59
N CYS A 140 2.58 -3.16 -17.29
CA CYS A 140 1.21 -3.23 -17.78
C CYS A 140 0.94 -4.54 -18.53
#